data_AF-A0A3E0MQJ7-F1
#
_entry.id   AF-A0A3E0MQJ7-F1
#
_cell.length_a   1.000
_cell.length_b   1.000
_cell.length_c   1.000
_cell.angle_alpha   90.00
_cell.angle_beta   90.00
_cell.angle_gamma   90.00
#
_symmetry.space_group_name_H-M   'P 1'
#
loop_
_entity.id
_entity.type
_entity.pdbx_description
1 polymer ?
#
loop_
_entity_poly.entity_id
_entity_poly.type
_entity_poly.pdbx_seq_one_letter_code
_entity_poly.pdbx_strand_id
1 'polypeptide(L)'
;MPSRSATSQNFELSSDRPKSRYARFLLWRNRLLRSPTFQKWAARLPISQSIARQRATDLHHILAGFVYSQTLSASYKLGLLECLKDRIATLDEIADHCDLEKDAALTLVNAATAIDLLQKASDIHWTLGELGASIHGNPGVQSMLRHHDLLYQDMSDPAQLLRYREHASLRGYWPYVDGDHSDPAAAARYSELMADSQHLIANHILDAINLTAANRLLDVGGGTGTFARLAAERFTHTETAVFDLPQVVASIPPKHSHSLESYAGDMFQDALPKGFDAISLVRILHDHDDTPVEQLLSRCFDALPSGGRLIIAEP
;
A
#
# COMPACT_ATOMS: atom_id res chain seq x y z
N MET A 1 -20.03 6.22 27.56
CA MET A 1 -21.48 6.04 27.35
C MET A 1 -22.10 7.42 27.21
N PRO A 2 -22.73 7.69 26.06
CA PRO A 2 -24.13 7.34 25.91
C PRO A 2 -24.32 6.25 24.84
N SER A 3 -25.00 5.19 25.25
CA SER A 3 -25.55 4.18 24.36
C SER A 3 -26.52 4.86 23.41
N ARG A 4 -26.12 5.07 22.15
CA ARG A 4 -27.11 5.18 21.08
C ARG A 4 -27.75 3.80 20.98
N SER A 5 -28.94 3.68 21.57
CA SER A 5 -29.85 2.61 21.26
C SER A 5 -29.91 2.53 19.73
N ALA A 6 -29.46 1.39 19.20
CA ALA A 6 -29.80 1.03 17.84
C ALA A 6 -31.32 1.06 17.80
N THR A 7 -31.89 2.12 17.23
CA THR A 7 -33.25 2.12 16.75
C THR A 7 -33.32 0.87 15.88
N SER A 8 -33.99 -0.15 16.41
CA SER A 8 -34.36 -1.34 15.71
C SER A 8 -35.30 -0.91 14.59
N GLN A 9 -34.74 -0.39 13.50
CA GLN A 9 -35.34 -0.57 12.20
C GLN A 9 -35.43 -2.08 12.04
N ASN A 10 -36.64 -2.60 12.27
CA ASN A 10 -36.99 -3.94 11.86
C ASN A 10 -36.60 -4.04 10.39
N PHE A 11 -35.47 -4.68 10.12
CA PHE A 11 -35.23 -5.28 8.82
C PHE A 11 -36.36 -6.29 8.67
N GLU A 12 -37.48 -5.87 8.10
CA GLU A 12 -38.39 -6.80 7.47
C GLU A 12 -37.52 -7.57 6.49
N LEU A 13 -37.22 -8.82 6.84
CA LEU A 13 -36.59 -9.77 5.94
C LEU A 13 -37.52 -9.83 4.74
N SER A 14 -37.19 -9.06 3.69
CA SER A 14 -37.82 -9.22 2.40
C SER A 14 -37.72 -10.70 2.08
N SER A 15 -38.87 -11.36 2.10
CA SER A 15 -39.00 -12.80 1.86
C SER A 15 -38.74 -13.16 0.39
N ASP A 16 -38.36 -12.17 -0.42
CA ASP A 16 -38.04 -12.34 -1.83
C ASP A 16 -36.80 -13.21 -1.98
N ARG A 17 -37.06 -14.47 -2.35
CA ARG A 17 -36.02 -15.37 -2.85
C ARG A 17 -35.36 -14.69 -4.05
N PRO A 18 -34.02 -14.62 -4.11
CA PRO A 18 -33.35 -13.99 -5.23
C PRO A 18 -33.77 -14.63 -6.55
N LYS A 19 -34.13 -13.81 -7.54
CA LYS A 19 -34.58 -14.27 -8.86
C LYS A 19 -33.47 -15.09 -9.57
N SER A 20 -32.22 -14.66 -9.42
CA SER A 20 -31.04 -15.32 -9.98
C SER A 20 -30.84 -16.73 -9.41
N ARG A 21 -30.68 -17.72 -10.31
CA ARG A 21 -30.34 -19.11 -9.94
C ARG A 21 -28.99 -19.18 -9.22
N TYR A 22 -28.03 -18.36 -9.64
CA TYR A 22 -26.72 -18.28 -9.01
C TYR A 22 -26.82 -17.76 -7.57
N ALA A 23 -27.58 -16.68 -7.34
CA ALA A 23 -27.80 -16.16 -6.00
C ALA A 23 -28.51 -17.18 -5.08
N ARG A 24 -29.47 -17.95 -5.59
CA ARG A 24 -30.11 -19.05 -4.83
C ARG A 24 -29.11 -20.16 -4.49
N PHE A 25 -28.24 -20.54 -5.41
CA PHE A 25 -27.16 -21.48 -5.16
C PHE A 25 -26.20 -20.97 -4.09
N LEU A 26 -25.78 -19.70 -4.16
CA LEU A 26 -24.91 -19.09 -3.15
C LEU A 26 -25.54 -19.10 -1.75
N LEU A 27 -26.82 -18.76 -1.63
CA LEU A 27 -27.54 -18.80 -0.35
C LEU A 27 -27.64 -20.23 0.21
N TRP A 28 -27.92 -21.21 -0.65
CA TRP A 28 -27.93 -22.62 -0.25
C TRP A 28 -26.54 -23.09 0.20
N ARG A 29 -25.49 -22.80 -0.57
CA ARG A 29 -24.09 -23.10 -0.22
C ARG A 29 -23.71 -22.49 1.13
N ASN A 30 -24.03 -21.22 1.35
CA ASN A 30 -23.72 -20.53 2.60
C ASN A 30 -24.47 -21.14 3.80
N ARG A 31 -25.71 -21.63 3.61
CA ARG A 31 -26.43 -22.38 4.65
C ARG A 31 -25.74 -23.71 4.97
N LEU A 32 -25.26 -24.43 3.96
CA LEU A 32 -24.51 -25.67 4.15
C LEU A 32 -23.20 -25.42 4.89
N LEU A 33 -22.40 -24.43 4.47
CA LEU A 33 -21.11 -24.13 5.10
C LEU A 33 -21.22 -23.72 6.58
N ARG A 34 -22.35 -23.13 7.00
CA ARG A 34 -22.62 -22.79 8.41
C ARG A 34 -23.17 -23.97 9.23
N SER A 35 -23.55 -25.07 8.60
CA SER A 35 -24.18 -26.20 9.28
C SER A 35 -23.13 -27.04 10.04
N PRO A 36 -23.23 -27.19 11.38
CA PRO A 36 -22.29 -27.99 12.15
C PRO A 36 -22.28 -29.47 11.74
N THR A 37 -23.42 -30.00 11.31
CA THR A 37 -23.53 -31.39 10.83
C THR A 37 -22.83 -31.58 9.49
N PHE A 38 -22.93 -30.61 8.59
CA PHE A 38 -22.20 -30.62 7.32
C PHE A 38 -20.69 -30.50 7.54
N GLN A 39 -20.24 -29.59 8.42
CA GLN A 39 -18.83 -29.46 8.77
C GLN A 39 -18.24 -30.75 9.34
N LYS A 40 -18.95 -31.40 10.29
CA LYS A 40 -18.54 -32.69 10.87
C LYS A 40 -18.51 -33.82 9.83
N TRP A 41 -19.46 -33.85 8.90
CA TRP A 41 -19.47 -34.82 7.81
C TRP A 41 -18.32 -34.58 6.82
N ALA A 42 -18.11 -33.33 6.39
CA ALA A 42 -17.04 -32.94 5.47
C ALA A 42 -15.64 -33.19 6.05
N ALA A 43 -15.45 -33.05 7.38
CA ALA A 43 -14.19 -33.35 8.03
C ALA A 43 -13.83 -34.84 8.07
N ARG A 44 -14.77 -35.76 7.73
CA ARG A 44 -14.57 -37.21 7.73
C ARG A 44 -14.09 -37.79 6.39
N LEU A 45 -14.24 -37.06 5.28
CA LEU A 45 -13.75 -37.51 3.97
C LEU A 45 -12.37 -36.88 3.69
N PRO A 46 -11.36 -37.63 3.19
CA PRO A 46 -9.99 -37.13 3.09
C PRO A 46 -9.83 -35.85 2.25
N ILE A 47 -10.51 -35.78 1.10
CA ILE A 47 -10.43 -34.63 0.18
C ILE A 47 -11.08 -33.38 0.80
N SER A 48 -12.30 -33.52 1.35
CA SER A 48 -12.98 -32.39 1.97
C SER A 48 -12.37 -32.00 3.33
N GLN A 49 -11.68 -32.91 4.01
CA GLN A 49 -10.91 -32.60 5.21
C GLN A 49 -9.71 -31.69 4.90
N SER A 50 -8.98 -31.94 3.82
CA SER A 50 -7.91 -31.07 3.35
C SER A 50 -8.42 -29.67 3.01
N ILE A 51 -9.52 -29.58 2.24
CA ILE A 51 -10.16 -28.30 1.89
C ILE A 51 -10.67 -27.58 3.14
N ALA A 52 -11.31 -28.29 4.07
CA ALA A 52 -11.81 -27.70 5.31
C ALA A 52 -10.69 -27.18 6.20
N ARG A 53 -9.56 -27.89 6.28
CA ARG A 53 -8.35 -27.44 7.00
C ARG A 53 -7.79 -26.18 6.37
N GLN A 54 -7.61 -26.14 5.04
CA GLN A 54 -7.11 -24.95 4.35
C GLN A 54 -8.02 -23.75 4.61
N ARG A 55 -9.34 -23.90 4.48
CA ARG A 55 -10.29 -22.80 4.74
C ARG A 55 -10.30 -22.33 6.19
N ALA A 56 -10.10 -23.25 7.15
CA ALA A 56 -9.96 -22.88 8.55
C ALA A 56 -8.66 -22.11 8.79
N THR A 57 -7.56 -22.49 8.16
CA THR A 57 -6.29 -21.76 8.17
C THR A 57 -6.44 -20.37 7.55
N ASP A 58 -7.07 -20.26 6.37
CA ASP A 58 -7.35 -18.98 5.71
C ASP A 58 -8.13 -18.04 6.65
N LEU A 59 -9.20 -18.53 7.28
CA LEU A 59 -10.00 -17.75 8.22
C LEU A 59 -9.20 -17.36 9.47
N HIS A 60 -8.36 -18.25 9.98
CA HIS A 60 -7.49 -17.94 11.10
C HIS A 60 -6.49 -16.83 10.76
N HIS A 61 -5.87 -16.86 9.57
CA HIS A 61 -4.98 -15.79 9.13
C HIS A 61 -5.72 -14.45 9.00
N ILE A 62 -6.99 -14.44 8.58
CA ILE A 62 -7.81 -13.21 8.56
C ILE A 62 -8.02 -12.69 10.00
N LEU A 63 -8.35 -13.57 10.94
CA LEU A 63 -8.57 -13.19 12.35
C LEU A 63 -7.28 -12.72 13.04
N ALA A 64 -6.16 -13.36 12.73
CA ALA A 64 -4.85 -13.06 13.30
C ALA A 64 -4.08 -11.97 12.53
N GLY A 65 -4.59 -11.50 11.39
CA GLY A 65 -3.88 -10.58 10.50
C GLY A 65 -3.42 -9.31 11.20
N PHE A 66 -4.26 -8.74 12.08
CA PHE A 66 -3.87 -7.56 12.87
C PHE A 66 -2.69 -7.88 13.82
N VAL A 67 -2.61 -9.10 14.36
CA VAL A 67 -1.49 -9.53 15.20
C VAL A 67 -0.21 -9.59 14.36
N TYR A 68 -0.25 -10.16 13.15
CA TYR A 68 0.93 -10.22 12.27
C TYR A 68 1.46 -8.81 11.95
N SER A 69 0.56 -7.90 11.59
CA SER A 69 0.87 -6.50 11.34
C SER A 69 1.50 -5.82 12.57
N GLN A 70 0.94 -6.05 13.77
CA GLN A 70 1.46 -5.50 15.02
C GLN A 70 2.81 -6.14 15.44
N THR A 71 3.02 -7.44 15.16
CA THR A 71 4.30 -8.11 15.39
C THR A 71 5.40 -7.52 14.53
N LEU A 72 5.12 -7.27 13.24
CA LEU A 72 6.06 -6.58 12.35
C LEU A 72 6.37 -5.16 12.84
N SER A 73 5.33 -4.40 13.20
CA SER A 73 5.47 -3.04 13.74
C SER A 73 6.32 -3.01 15.01
N ALA A 74 6.07 -3.90 15.97
CA ALA A 74 6.85 -4.02 17.19
C ALA A 74 8.30 -4.41 16.91
N SER A 75 8.51 -5.41 16.04
CA SER A 75 9.86 -5.87 15.64
C SER A 75 10.68 -4.74 14.98
N TYR A 76 10.02 -3.89 14.21
CA TYR A 76 10.66 -2.71 13.61
C TYR A 76 10.98 -1.65 14.67
N LYS A 77 9.99 -1.23 15.46
CA LYS A 77 10.13 -0.12 16.43
C LYS A 77 11.11 -0.41 17.56
N LEU A 78 11.20 -1.68 17.98
CA LEU A 78 12.11 -2.12 19.04
C LEU A 78 13.53 -2.41 18.50
N GLY A 79 13.77 -2.22 17.21
CA GLY A 79 15.08 -2.47 16.60
C GLY A 79 15.43 -3.96 16.45
N LEU A 80 14.48 -4.88 16.65
CA LEU A 80 14.72 -6.33 16.55
C LEU A 80 15.26 -6.74 15.17
N LEU A 81 14.68 -6.19 14.10
CA LEU A 81 15.14 -6.50 12.74
C LEU A 81 16.54 -5.93 12.47
N GLU A 82 16.87 -4.77 13.04
CA GLU A 82 18.20 -4.17 12.89
C GLU A 82 19.25 -4.94 13.70
N CYS A 83 18.89 -5.36 14.92
CA CYS A 83 19.71 -6.19 15.79
C CYS A 83 20.28 -7.43 15.08
N LEU A 84 19.47 -8.06 14.22
CA LEU A 84 19.79 -9.32 13.56
C LEU A 84 20.25 -9.17 12.10
N LYS A 85 20.34 -7.94 11.56
CA LYS A 85 20.59 -7.67 10.14
C LYS A 85 21.78 -8.42 9.56
N ASP A 86 22.91 -8.39 10.26
CA ASP A 86 24.17 -8.97 9.82
C ASP A 86 24.75 -9.96 10.86
N ARG A 87 23.89 -10.51 11.74
CA ARG A 87 24.35 -11.39 12.82
C ARG A 87 23.34 -12.44 13.26
N ILE A 88 23.87 -13.39 14.03
CA ILE A 88 23.12 -14.35 14.82
C ILE A 88 23.22 -13.90 16.28
N ALA A 89 22.12 -13.94 17.04
CA ALA A 89 22.09 -13.50 18.43
C ALA A 89 21.25 -14.44 19.33
N THR A 90 21.59 -14.45 20.61
CA THR A 90 20.83 -15.12 21.67
C THR A 90 19.62 -14.30 22.11
N LEU A 91 18.70 -14.93 22.86
CA LEU A 91 17.56 -14.22 23.44
C LEU A 91 18.00 -13.09 24.37
N ASP A 92 19.06 -13.28 25.14
CA ASP A 92 19.57 -12.28 26.09
C ASP A 92 20.12 -11.06 25.34
N GLU A 93 20.90 -11.26 24.28
CA GLU A 93 21.40 -10.16 23.45
C GLU A 93 20.28 -9.41 22.72
N ILE A 94 19.24 -10.12 22.29
CA ILE A 94 18.04 -9.52 21.67
C ILE A 94 17.29 -8.68 22.71
N ALA A 95 17.08 -9.21 23.92
CA ALA A 95 16.39 -8.54 25.00
C ALA A 95 17.11 -7.25 25.41
N ASP A 96 18.44 -7.31 25.57
CA ASP A 96 19.28 -6.16 25.90
C ASP A 96 19.25 -5.09 24.80
N HIS A 97 19.31 -5.49 23.52
CA HIS A 97 19.26 -4.53 22.40
C HIS A 97 17.90 -3.85 22.28
N CYS A 98 16.81 -4.60 22.48
CA CYS A 98 15.44 -4.11 22.33
C CYS A 98 14.91 -3.38 23.58
N ASP A 99 15.70 -3.32 24.67
CA ASP A 99 15.29 -2.83 25.99
C ASP A 99 14.02 -3.52 26.51
N LEU A 100 14.04 -4.86 26.49
CA LEU A 100 12.92 -5.70 26.90
C LEU A 100 13.29 -6.64 28.05
N GLU A 101 12.33 -6.92 28.92
CA GLU A 101 12.42 -8.08 29.81
C GLU A 101 12.45 -9.38 29.00
N LYS A 102 13.16 -10.40 29.51
CA LYS A 102 13.39 -11.67 28.79
C LYS A 102 12.11 -12.35 28.30
N ASP A 103 11.05 -12.33 29.11
CA ASP A 103 9.76 -12.95 28.75
C ASP A 103 9.03 -12.17 27.63
N ALA A 104 9.15 -10.84 27.63
CA ALA A 104 8.61 -9.97 26.58
C ALA A 104 9.40 -10.16 25.27
N ALA A 105 10.73 -10.20 25.34
CA ALA A 105 11.59 -10.51 24.20
C ALA A 105 11.28 -11.89 23.61
N LEU A 106 11.10 -12.91 24.46
CA LEU A 106 10.76 -14.26 24.01
C LEU A 106 9.40 -14.30 23.30
N THR A 107 8.42 -13.56 23.82
CA THR A 107 7.10 -13.43 23.19
C THR A 107 7.22 -12.82 21.79
N LEU A 108 7.96 -11.72 21.65
CA LEU A 108 8.17 -11.05 20.36
C LEU A 108 8.94 -11.94 19.39
N VAL A 109 10.03 -12.57 19.82
CA VAL A 109 10.85 -13.47 19.01
C VAL A 109 10.04 -14.65 18.50
N ASN A 110 9.21 -15.28 19.36
CA ASN A 110 8.36 -16.39 18.95
C ASN A 110 7.30 -15.94 17.93
N ALA A 111 6.65 -14.80 18.18
CA ALA A 111 5.66 -14.25 17.25
C ALA A 111 6.29 -13.92 15.90
N ALA A 112 7.44 -13.26 15.89
CA ALA A 112 8.15 -12.84 14.68
C ALA A 112 8.75 -14.04 13.92
N THR A 113 9.19 -15.08 14.62
CA THR A 113 9.61 -16.35 14.00
C THR A 113 8.44 -17.06 13.34
N ALA A 114 7.23 -17.03 13.93
CA ALA A 114 6.05 -17.69 13.38
C ALA A 114 5.52 -17.06 12.07
N ILE A 115 5.99 -15.86 11.72
CA ILE A 115 5.64 -15.15 10.49
C ILE A 115 6.88 -14.84 9.63
N ASP A 116 7.94 -15.66 9.76
CA ASP A 116 9.16 -15.62 8.95
C ASP A 116 9.92 -14.28 8.94
N LEU A 117 9.71 -13.44 9.94
CA LEU A 117 10.57 -12.27 10.18
C LEU A 117 11.90 -12.69 10.80
N LEU A 118 11.87 -13.72 11.65
CA LEU A 118 13.04 -14.33 12.27
C LEU A 118 13.10 -15.81 11.94
N GLN A 119 14.27 -16.41 12.09
CA GLN A 119 14.48 -17.84 12.01
C GLN A 119 15.39 -18.30 13.15
N LYS A 120 15.13 -19.49 13.70
CA LYS A 120 16.05 -20.14 14.63
C LYS A 120 17.28 -20.65 13.88
N ALA A 121 18.46 -20.19 14.29
CA ALA A 121 19.74 -20.73 13.84
C ALA A 121 20.20 -21.93 14.70
N SER A 122 19.76 -21.98 15.96
CA SER A 122 19.90 -23.13 16.87
C SER A 122 18.87 -23.02 18.01
N ASP A 123 18.94 -23.88 19.02
CA ASP A 123 18.01 -23.86 20.16
C ASP A 123 18.04 -22.56 20.96
N ILE A 124 19.17 -21.85 20.97
CA ILE A 124 19.39 -20.63 21.74
C ILE A 124 19.73 -19.41 20.88
N HIS A 125 19.72 -19.54 19.55
CA HIS A 125 20.14 -18.47 18.65
C HIS A 125 19.10 -18.22 17.54
N TRP A 126 18.94 -16.94 17.19
CA TRP A 126 18.08 -16.45 16.13
C TRP A 126 18.85 -15.57 15.14
N THR A 127 18.33 -15.52 13.92
CA THR A 127 18.74 -14.60 12.86
C THR A 127 17.50 -14.15 12.09
N LEU A 128 17.66 -13.34 11.05
CA LEU A 128 16.53 -12.95 10.21
C LEU A 128 15.96 -14.14 9.45
N GLY A 129 14.64 -14.20 9.35
CA GLY A 129 13.93 -15.05 8.41
C GLY A 129 13.87 -14.41 7.03
N GLU A 130 13.34 -15.12 6.04
CA GLU A 130 13.30 -14.67 4.64
C GLU A 130 12.57 -13.33 4.46
N LEU A 131 11.45 -13.13 5.16
CA LEU A 131 10.72 -11.86 5.11
C LEU A 131 11.45 -10.75 5.86
N GLY A 132 12.07 -11.07 7.00
CA GLY A 132 12.89 -10.11 7.76
C GLY A 132 14.09 -9.59 6.96
N ALA A 133 14.79 -10.48 6.26
CA ALA A 133 15.90 -10.12 5.37
C ALA A 133 15.44 -9.27 4.19
N SER A 134 14.30 -9.61 3.58
CA SER A 134 13.74 -8.87 2.44
C SER A 134 13.38 -7.42 2.78
N ILE A 135 12.99 -7.14 4.03
CA ILE A 135 12.70 -5.77 4.50
C ILE A 135 13.97 -4.89 4.42
N HIS A 136 15.14 -5.42 4.76
CA HIS A 136 16.41 -4.67 4.70
C HIS A 136 16.88 -4.41 3.26
N GLY A 137 16.53 -5.27 2.32
CA GLY A 137 16.76 -5.05 0.89
C GLY A 137 15.82 -4.03 0.25
N ASN A 138 14.84 -3.50 1.00
CA ASN A 138 13.76 -2.70 0.45
C ASN A 138 13.50 -1.42 1.26
N PRO A 139 14.19 -0.30 0.93
CA PRO A 139 14.02 0.98 1.61
C PRO A 139 12.57 1.48 1.63
N GLY A 140 11.78 1.20 0.57
CA GLY A 140 10.37 1.57 0.49
C GLY A 140 9.52 0.89 1.56
N VAL A 141 9.74 -0.41 1.80
CA VAL A 141 9.05 -1.15 2.87
C VAL A 141 9.43 -0.61 4.25
N GLN A 142 10.71 -0.30 4.49
CA GLN A 142 11.13 0.34 5.74
C GLN A 142 10.48 1.71 5.93
N SER A 143 10.38 2.50 4.86
CA SER A 143 9.71 3.79 4.88
C SER A 143 8.23 3.62 5.24
N MET A 144 7.52 2.65 4.65
CA MET A 144 6.13 2.35 5.02
C MET A 144 5.98 2.00 6.50
N LEU A 145 6.88 1.18 7.06
CA LEU A 145 6.85 0.83 8.48
C LEU A 145 7.00 2.03 9.41
N ARG A 146 7.83 3.02 9.05
CA ARG A 146 7.98 4.27 9.81
C ARG A 146 6.70 5.10 9.88
N HIS A 147 5.84 5.00 8.85
CA HIS A 147 4.73 5.93 8.65
C HIS A 147 3.34 5.33 8.85
N HIS A 148 3.23 4.02 9.08
CA HIS A 148 1.95 3.36 9.31
C HIS A 148 1.24 3.77 10.61
N ASP A 149 1.86 4.54 11.50
CA ASP A 149 1.27 4.89 12.79
C ASP A 149 -0.07 5.62 12.67
N LEU A 150 -0.20 6.56 11.72
CA LEU A 150 -1.46 7.26 11.46
C LEU A 150 -2.52 6.33 10.86
N LEU A 151 -2.12 5.43 9.95
CA LEU A 151 -3.03 4.45 9.37
C LEU A 151 -3.50 3.45 10.43
N TYR A 152 -2.63 3.01 11.34
CA TYR A 152 -3.00 2.13 12.46
C TYR A 152 -3.97 2.81 13.43
N GLN A 153 -3.82 4.11 13.68
CA GLN A 153 -4.77 4.86 14.50
C GLN A 153 -6.17 4.86 13.87
N ASP A 154 -6.27 5.16 12.56
CA ASP A 154 -7.55 5.13 11.85
C ASP A 154 -8.15 3.72 11.78
N MET A 155 -7.30 2.70 11.62
CA MET A 155 -7.71 1.30 11.56
C MET A 155 -8.00 0.67 12.92
N SER A 156 -7.89 1.43 14.02
CA SER A 156 -8.28 0.95 15.35
C SER A 156 -9.80 0.73 15.48
N ASP A 157 -10.60 1.50 14.75
CA ASP A 157 -12.04 1.27 14.54
C ASP A 157 -12.43 1.46 13.06
N PRO A 158 -12.22 0.44 12.22
CA PRO A 158 -12.48 0.54 10.79
C PRO A 158 -13.99 0.68 10.49
N ALA A 159 -14.87 0.26 11.40
CA ALA A 159 -16.31 0.42 11.25
C ALA A 159 -16.74 1.87 11.45
N GLN A 160 -16.12 2.57 12.41
CA GLN A 160 -16.31 4.01 12.59
C GLN A 160 -15.72 4.80 11.41
N LEU A 161 -14.50 4.47 10.99
CA LEU A 161 -13.86 5.08 9.82
C LEU A 161 -14.74 5.01 8.57
N LEU A 162 -15.33 3.85 8.28
CA LEU A 162 -16.20 3.66 7.12
C LEU A 162 -17.51 4.44 7.20
N ARG A 163 -18.01 4.70 8.42
CA ARG A 163 -19.24 5.48 8.65
C ARG A 163 -19.01 6.99 8.60
N TYR A 164 -17.82 7.44 9.01
CA TYR A 164 -17.46 8.84 9.21
C TYR A 164 -16.07 9.11 8.61
N ARG A 165 -15.96 8.95 7.30
CA ARG A 165 -14.68 9.04 6.56
C ARG A 165 -14.03 10.42 6.69
N GLU A 166 -14.81 11.44 6.96
CA GLU A 166 -14.39 12.82 7.12
C GLU A 166 -13.53 13.10 8.36
N HIS A 167 -13.49 12.18 9.33
CA HIS A 167 -12.72 12.32 10.57
C HIS A 167 -11.45 11.46 10.60
N ALA A 168 -11.05 10.84 9.48
CA ALA A 168 -9.85 10.03 9.41
C ALA A 168 -8.59 10.88 9.67
N SER A 169 -7.74 10.46 10.61
CA SER A 169 -6.47 11.12 10.95
C SER A 169 -5.58 11.26 9.71
N LEU A 170 -5.63 10.26 8.83
CA LEU A 170 -4.84 10.21 7.62
C LEU A 170 -5.26 11.31 6.61
N ARG A 171 -6.51 11.80 6.63
CA ARG A 171 -6.93 12.91 5.74
C ARG A 171 -6.14 14.20 5.96
N GLY A 172 -5.77 14.53 7.20
CA GLY A 172 -4.93 15.70 7.48
C GLY A 172 -3.48 15.53 7.02
N TYR A 173 -3.06 14.28 6.74
CA TYR A 173 -1.69 13.93 6.36
C TYR A 173 -1.42 14.09 4.85
N TRP A 174 -2.44 14.06 4.00
CA TRP A 174 -2.28 14.19 2.53
C TRP A 174 -2.43 15.63 2.05
N PRO A 175 -1.41 16.25 1.43
CA PRO A 175 -1.48 17.65 0.96
C PRO A 175 -2.55 17.94 -0.11
N TYR A 176 -3.14 16.89 -0.70
CA TYR A 176 -4.08 16.97 -1.82
C TYR A 176 -5.49 16.49 -1.45
N VAL A 177 -5.71 16.08 -0.20
CA VAL A 177 -7.03 15.68 0.32
C VAL A 177 -7.48 16.76 1.28
N ASP A 178 -8.72 17.24 1.14
CA ASP A 178 -9.30 18.25 2.05
C ASP A 178 -9.06 17.88 3.53
N GLY A 179 -8.22 18.66 4.22
CA GLY A 179 -7.79 18.41 5.60
C GLY A 179 -7.00 19.59 6.21
N ASP A 180 -6.78 19.56 7.53
CA ASP A 180 -5.91 20.54 8.20
C ASP A 180 -4.44 20.18 7.96
N HIS A 181 -3.75 20.95 7.11
CA HIS A 181 -2.34 20.74 6.73
C HIS A 181 -1.37 21.56 7.57
N SER A 182 -1.65 21.76 8.86
CA SER A 182 -0.89 22.66 9.72
C SER A 182 0.51 22.17 10.14
N ASP A 183 0.92 20.94 9.81
CA ASP A 183 2.28 20.41 10.08
C ASP A 183 3.13 20.23 8.80
N PRO A 184 3.98 21.20 8.45
CA PRO A 184 4.94 21.09 7.34
C PRO A 184 5.90 19.90 7.45
N ALA A 185 6.20 19.43 8.67
CA ALA A 185 7.06 18.28 8.87
C ALA A 185 6.34 16.96 8.51
N ALA A 186 5.02 16.90 8.66
CA ALA A 186 4.22 15.76 8.22
C ALA A 186 4.18 15.65 6.69
N ALA A 187 4.00 16.78 6.00
CA ALA A 187 4.01 16.84 4.53
C ALA A 187 5.38 16.44 3.95
N ALA A 188 6.48 16.86 4.57
CA ALA A 188 7.83 16.47 4.16
C ALA A 188 8.09 14.96 4.36
N ARG A 189 7.71 14.40 5.53
CA ARG A 189 7.79 12.95 5.81
C ARG A 189 6.97 12.13 4.81
N TYR A 190 5.77 12.60 4.45
CA TYR A 190 4.94 11.95 3.43
C TYR A 190 5.60 11.98 2.04
N SER A 191 6.14 13.12 1.66
CA SER A 191 6.79 13.29 0.35
C SER A 191 8.01 12.37 0.21
N GLU A 192 8.75 12.17 1.31
CA GLU A 192 9.85 11.21 1.40
C GLU A 192 9.36 9.75 1.32
N LEU A 193 8.29 9.39 2.06
CA LEU A 193 7.67 8.06 1.97
C LEU A 193 7.18 7.73 0.55
N MET A 194 6.47 8.67 -0.08
CA MET A 194 5.97 8.49 -1.44
C MET A 194 7.14 8.35 -2.41
N ALA A 195 8.17 9.19 -2.32
CA ALA A 195 9.36 9.08 -3.15
C ALA A 195 10.08 7.71 -2.99
N ASP A 196 10.26 7.22 -1.75
CA ASP A 196 10.89 5.93 -1.46
C ASP A 196 10.08 4.75 -2.02
N SER A 197 8.75 4.75 -1.83
CA SER A 197 7.88 3.71 -2.38
C SER A 197 7.78 3.77 -3.91
N GLN A 198 7.84 4.98 -4.47
CA GLN A 198 7.81 5.23 -5.90
C GLN A 198 9.06 4.68 -6.59
N HIS A 199 10.23 4.64 -5.95
CA HIS A 199 11.42 4.01 -6.53
C HIS A 199 11.23 2.54 -6.89
N LEU A 200 10.59 1.75 -6.03
CA LEU A 200 10.34 0.33 -6.31
C LEU A 200 9.34 0.14 -7.44
N ILE A 201 8.22 0.87 -7.36
CA ILE A 201 7.14 0.80 -8.34
C ILE A 201 7.64 1.30 -9.70
N ALA A 202 8.39 2.41 -9.72
CA ALA A 202 8.97 2.98 -10.92
C ALA A 202 9.85 1.98 -11.66
N ASN A 203 10.75 1.27 -10.97
CA ASN A 203 11.61 0.27 -11.63
C ASN A 203 10.79 -0.84 -12.31
N HIS A 204 9.74 -1.36 -11.66
CA HIS A 204 8.86 -2.35 -12.30
C HIS A 204 8.13 -1.80 -13.53
N ILE A 205 7.66 -0.55 -13.46
CA ILE A 205 7.03 0.12 -14.62
C ILE A 205 8.05 0.27 -15.76
N LEU A 206 9.26 0.73 -15.43
CA LEU A 206 10.34 0.95 -16.39
C LEU A 206 10.85 -0.36 -17.02
N ASP A 207 10.73 -1.49 -16.33
CA ASP A 207 11.00 -2.83 -16.88
C ASP A 207 9.92 -3.30 -17.87
N ALA A 208 8.68 -2.82 -17.70
CA ALA A 208 7.54 -3.19 -18.54
C ALA A 208 7.38 -2.32 -19.78
N ILE A 209 8.05 -1.16 -19.84
CA ILE A 209 7.98 -0.24 -20.97
C ILE A 209 9.33 -0.16 -21.71
N ASN A 210 9.25 0.28 -22.97
CA ASN A 210 10.44 0.65 -23.73
C ASN A 210 10.22 2.04 -24.34
N LEU A 211 11.12 2.97 -24.01
CA LEU A 211 11.18 4.30 -24.60
C LEU A 211 12.42 4.35 -25.52
N THR A 212 12.21 4.76 -26.77
CA THR A 212 13.31 4.90 -27.73
C THR A 212 14.05 6.23 -27.53
N ALA A 213 15.29 6.30 -28.01
CA ALA A 213 16.21 7.42 -27.87
C ALA A 213 15.79 8.78 -28.48
N ALA A 214 14.57 8.87 -29.02
CA ALA A 214 13.99 10.09 -29.56
C ALA A 214 12.70 10.50 -28.84
N ASN A 215 12.27 9.74 -27.82
CA ASN A 215 11.01 9.97 -27.14
C ASN A 215 11.19 11.04 -26.06
N ARG A 216 10.26 11.99 -26.01
CA ARG A 216 10.07 12.88 -24.86
C ARG A 216 8.93 12.35 -23.99
N LEU A 217 9.17 12.17 -22.70
CA LEU A 217 8.20 11.69 -21.72
C LEU A 217 7.72 12.84 -20.83
N LEU A 218 6.41 13.02 -20.72
CA LEU A 218 5.78 13.89 -19.73
C LEU A 218 5.13 13.04 -18.63
N ASP A 219 5.60 13.20 -17.39
CA ASP A 219 5.01 12.56 -16.22
C ASP A 219 4.00 13.50 -15.57
N VAL A 220 2.71 13.21 -15.75
CA VAL A 220 1.61 14.05 -15.26
C VAL A 220 1.20 13.58 -13.86
N GLY A 221 1.17 14.53 -12.91
CA GLY A 221 1.07 14.22 -11.49
C GLY A 221 2.34 13.54 -10.93
N GLY A 222 3.50 13.76 -11.57
CA GLY A 222 4.75 13.08 -11.25
C GLY A 222 5.44 13.54 -9.96
N GLY A 223 4.84 14.47 -9.21
CA GLY A 223 5.35 14.98 -7.94
C GLY A 223 6.68 15.70 -8.09
N THR A 224 7.66 15.31 -7.27
CA THR A 224 9.03 15.85 -7.34
C THR A 224 9.88 15.24 -8.47
N GLY A 225 9.26 14.43 -9.34
CA GLY A 225 9.87 13.91 -10.56
C GLY A 225 10.73 12.65 -10.38
N THR A 226 10.49 11.85 -9.33
CA THR A 226 11.22 10.60 -9.08
C THR A 226 11.12 9.64 -10.26
N PHE A 227 9.90 9.39 -10.78
CA PHE A 227 9.70 8.50 -11.92
C PHE A 227 10.35 9.04 -13.20
N ALA A 228 10.13 10.32 -13.52
CA ALA A 228 10.77 10.99 -14.66
C ALA A 228 12.31 10.88 -14.61
N ARG A 229 12.94 11.13 -13.46
CA ARG A 229 14.39 11.01 -13.28
C ARG A 229 14.88 9.57 -13.49
N LEU A 230 14.20 8.57 -12.93
CA LEU A 230 14.55 7.16 -13.14
C LEU A 230 14.37 6.74 -14.60
N ALA A 231 13.35 7.26 -15.28
CA ALA A 231 13.14 7.04 -16.70
C ALA A 231 14.31 7.60 -17.53
N ALA A 232 14.77 8.82 -17.23
CA ALA A 232 15.93 9.43 -17.89
C ALA A 232 17.24 8.66 -17.62
N GLU A 233 17.41 8.12 -16.41
CA GLU A 233 18.56 7.27 -16.05
C GLU A 233 18.53 5.92 -16.80
N ARG A 234 17.36 5.30 -16.93
CA ARG A 234 17.18 4.01 -17.61
C ARG A 234 17.27 4.13 -19.13
N PHE A 235 16.67 5.18 -19.69
CA PHE A 235 16.60 5.44 -21.12
C PHE A 235 17.45 6.68 -21.41
N THR A 236 18.78 6.49 -21.52
CA THR A 236 19.82 7.54 -21.54
C THR A 236 19.72 8.59 -22.65
N HIS A 237 18.73 8.49 -23.53
CA HIS A 237 18.47 9.42 -24.64
C HIS A 237 17.02 9.92 -24.66
N THR A 238 16.25 9.67 -23.60
CA THR A 238 14.87 10.15 -23.44
C THR A 238 14.91 11.44 -22.63
N GLU A 239 14.31 12.50 -23.16
CA GLU A 239 14.06 13.72 -22.39
C GLU A 239 12.81 13.52 -21.54
N THR A 240 12.85 13.93 -20.28
CA THR A 240 11.75 13.74 -19.33
C THR A 240 11.35 15.06 -18.69
N ALA A 241 10.05 15.28 -18.58
CA ALA A 241 9.47 16.41 -17.87
C ALA A 241 8.42 15.94 -16.86
N VAL A 242 8.17 16.77 -15.85
CA VAL A 242 7.07 16.59 -14.90
C VAL A 242 6.02 17.69 -15.08
N PHE A 243 4.75 17.35 -14.96
CA PHE A 243 3.64 18.30 -14.85
C PHE A 243 2.93 18.07 -13.52
N ASP A 244 2.87 19.08 -12.65
CA ASP A 244 2.21 18.98 -11.35
C ASP A 244 1.72 20.36 -10.87
N LEU A 245 1.01 20.39 -9.75
CA LEU A 245 0.49 21.62 -9.17
C LEU A 245 1.64 22.61 -8.84
N PRO A 246 1.39 23.93 -8.90
CA PRO A 246 2.44 24.93 -8.71
C PRO A 246 3.26 24.78 -7.41
N GLN A 247 2.60 24.46 -6.30
CA GLN A 247 3.25 24.24 -5.00
C GLN A 247 4.17 23.01 -4.99
N VAL A 248 3.87 22.00 -5.82
CA VAL A 248 4.63 20.75 -5.91
C VAL A 248 5.86 20.97 -6.76
N VAL A 249 5.70 21.62 -7.92
CA VAL A 249 6.82 22.03 -8.77
C VAL A 249 7.78 22.93 -8.01
N ALA A 250 7.27 23.86 -7.19
CA ALA A 250 8.08 24.72 -6.33
C ALA A 250 8.85 23.96 -5.24
N SER A 251 8.42 22.74 -4.88
CA SER A 251 9.09 21.88 -3.89
C SER A 251 10.22 21.02 -4.46
N ILE A 252 10.41 21.02 -5.79
CA ILE A 252 11.48 20.26 -6.44
C ILE A 252 12.85 20.75 -5.92
N PRO A 253 13.69 19.86 -5.36
CA PRO A 253 14.98 20.27 -4.81
C PRO A 253 15.87 20.95 -5.87
N PRO A 254 16.62 22.01 -5.51
CA PRO A 254 17.49 22.72 -6.47
C PRO A 254 18.53 21.83 -7.17
N LYS A 255 18.94 20.72 -6.53
CA LYS A 255 19.83 19.71 -7.14
C LYS A 255 19.20 18.97 -8.33
N HIS A 256 17.88 19.05 -8.51
CA HIS A 256 17.13 18.34 -9.55
C HIS A 256 16.55 19.30 -10.60
N SER A 257 16.43 20.59 -10.30
CA SER A 257 15.83 21.58 -11.22
C SER A 257 16.59 21.75 -12.54
N HIS A 258 17.89 21.43 -12.58
CA HIS A 258 18.70 21.50 -13.80
C HIS A 258 18.65 20.24 -14.66
N SER A 259 18.20 19.11 -14.11
CA SER A 259 18.14 17.81 -14.81
C SER A 259 16.71 17.35 -15.09
N LEU A 260 15.71 18.14 -14.71
CA LEU A 260 14.30 17.83 -14.87
C LEU A 260 13.55 19.07 -15.36
N GLU A 261 12.99 18.99 -16.57
CA GLU A 261 12.05 19.99 -17.06
C GLU A 261 10.75 19.88 -16.24
N SER A 262 10.15 21.00 -15.83
CA SER A 262 8.94 21.00 -15.00
C SER A 262 7.94 22.04 -15.44
N TYR A 263 6.66 21.67 -15.38
CA TYR A 263 5.51 22.47 -15.79
C TYR A 263 4.52 22.54 -14.64
N ALA A 264 4.14 23.75 -14.26
CA ALA A 264 3.16 23.99 -13.19
C ALA A 264 1.75 24.14 -13.75
N GLY A 265 0.79 23.37 -13.23
CA GLY A 265 -0.63 23.50 -13.58
C GLY A 265 -1.49 22.41 -12.94
N ASP A 266 -2.80 22.58 -13.04
CA ASP A 266 -3.80 21.59 -12.64
C ASP A 266 -4.12 20.69 -13.84
N MET A 267 -3.90 19.38 -13.73
CA MET A 267 -4.07 18.43 -14.83
C MET A 267 -5.52 18.31 -15.34
N PHE A 268 -6.50 18.66 -14.50
CA PHE A 268 -7.93 18.67 -14.85
C PHE A 268 -8.36 19.99 -15.48
N GLN A 269 -7.69 21.11 -15.17
CA GLN A 269 -8.11 22.45 -15.60
C GLN A 269 -7.22 23.05 -16.68
N ASP A 270 -5.90 22.89 -16.60
CA ASP A 270 -4.90 23.56 -17.43
C ASP A 270 -4.42 22.66 -18.57
N ALA A 271 -4.22 23.21 -19.77
CA ALA A 271 -3.80 22.41 -20.93
C ALA A 271 -2.44 21.73 -20.69
N LEU A 272 -2.34 20.44 -21.04
CA LEU A 272 -1.08 19.72 -20.93
C LEU A 272 -0.07 20.21 -22.00
N PRO A 273 1.23 20.32 -21.65
CA PRO A 273 2.29 20.65 -22.60
C PRO A 273 2.30 19.71 -23.82
N LYS A 274 2.49 20.28 -25.01
CA LYS A 274 2.62 19.52 -26.26
C LYS A 274 4.08 19.23 -26.61
N GLY A 275 4.30 18.33 -27.56
CA GLY A 275 5.62 17.96 -28.05
C GLY A 275 6.27 16.81 -27.26
N PHE A 276 5.46 16.04 -26.54
CA PHE A 276 5.86 14.81 -25.87
C PHE A 276 5.35 13.60 -26.64
N ASP A 277 6.19 12.58 -26.79
CA ASP A 277 5.85 11.33 -27.49
C ASP A 277 5.19 10.31 -26.58
N ALA A 278 5.39 10.46 -25.27
CA ALA A 278 4.74 9.68 -24.25
C ALA A 278 4.25 10.55 -23.09
N ILE A 279 3.10 10.17 -22.52
CA ILE A 279 2.59 10.69 -21.25
C ILE A 279 2.49 9.53 -20.28
N SER A 280 2.98 9.69 -19.04
CA SER A 280 2.73 8.75 -17.95
C SER A 280 1.73 9.31 -16.94
N LEU A 281 0.86 8.41 -16.49
CA LEU A 281 -0.06 8.57 -15.36
C LEU A 281 0.25 7.44 -14.38
N VAL A 282 1.13 7.74 -13.42
CA VAL A 282 1.57 6.76 -12.41
C VAL A 282 0.82 7.04 -11.12
N ARG A 283 -0.07 6.13 -10.71
CA ARG A 283 -0.86 6.27 -9.48
C ARG A 283 -1.73 7.53 -9.47
N ILE A 284 -2.41 7.81 -10.59
CA ILE A 284 -3.24 9.01 -10.74
C ILE A 284 -4.71 8.61 -10.85
N LEU A 285 -5.04 7.72 -11.77
CA LEU A 285 -6.44 7.48 -12.14
C LEU A 285 -7.23 6.78 -11.03
N HIS A 286 -6.57 5.97 -10.18
CA HIS A 286 -7.26 5.25 -9.10
C HIS A 286 -7.80 6.13 -7.98
N ASP A 287 -7.33 7.38 -7.88
CA ASP A 287 -7.75 8.34 -6.85
C ASP A 287 -9.00 9.13 -7.24
N HIS A 288 -9.52 8.94 -8.45
CA HIS A 288 -10.57 9.75 -9.03
C HIS A 288 -11.74 8.93 -9.58
N ASP A 289 -12.94 9.54 -9.54
CA ASP A 289 -14.14 8.97 -10.17
C ASP A 289 -14.05 9.00 -11.71
N ASP A 290 -14.91 8.22 -12.37
CA ASP A 290 -14.91 8.04 -13.84
C ASP A 290 -14.94 9.37 -14.62
N THR A 291 -15.72 10.35 -14.19
CA THR A 291 -15.88 11.62 -14.93
C THR A 291 -14.57 12.43 -15.00
N PRO A 292 -13.88 12.76 -13.88
CA PRO A 292 -12.54 13.35 -13.93
C PRO A 292 -11.53 12.51 -14.73
N VAL A 293 -11.59 11.19 -14.62
CA VAL A 293 -10.70 10.27 -15.37
C VAL A 293 -10.90 10.42 -16.87
N GLU A 294 -12.14 10.40 -17.36
CA GLU A 294 -12.46 10.59 -18.78
C GLU A 294 -11.95 11.93 -19.30
N GLN A 295 -12.11 13.00 -18.51
CA GLN A 295 -11.61 14.34 -18.87
C GLN A 295 -10.08 14.36 -18.98
N LEU A 296 -9.38 13.78 -18.00
CA LEU A 296 -7.92 13.71 -18.01
C LEU A 296 -7.40 12.89 -19.20
N LEU A 297 -8.02 11.74 -19.49
CA LEU A 297 -7.66 10.91 -20.64
C LEU A 297 -7.88 11.65 -21.97
N SER A 298 -8.97 12.40 -22.12
CA SER A 298 -9.20 13.25 -23.30
C SER A 298 -8.10 14.30 -23.47
N ARG A 299 -7.66 14.91 -22.36
CA ARG A 299 -6.60 15.93 -22.36
C ARG A 299 -5.24 15.33 -22.73
N CYS A 300 -4.93 14.13 -22.23
CA CYS A 300 -3.74 13.39 -22.66
C CYS A 300 -3.79 13.06 -24.15
N PHE A 301 -4.95 12.65 -24.67
CA PHE A 301 -5.15 12.38 -26.10
C PHE A 301 -4.89 13.63 -26.96
N ASP A 302 -5.39 14.79 -26.55
CA ASP A 302 -5.21 16.06 -27.27
C ASP A 302 -3.76 16.61 -27.24
N ALA A 303 -2.99 16.23 -26.22
CA ALA A 303 -1.60 16.64 -26.04
C ALA A 303 -0.61 15.74 -26.79
N LEU A 304 -0.95 14.45 -26.95
CA LEU A 304 -0.12 13.48 -27.65
C LEU A 304 -0.17 13.67 -29.17
N PRO A 305 0.96 13.50 -29.89
CA PRO A 305 0.96 13.43 -31.34
C PRO A 305 0.32 12.12 -31.81
N SER A 306 0.01 12.05 -33.12
CA SER A 306 -0.40 10.78 -33.72
C SER A 306 0.71 9.73 -33.55
N GLY A 307 0.37 8.57 -33.01
CA GLY A 307 1.33 7.51 -32.65
C GLY A 307 1.99 7.68 -31.28
N GLY A 308 1.67 8.75 -30.55
CA GLY A 308 2.09 8.94 -29.17
C GLY A 308 1.53 7.87 -28.23
N ARG A 309 2.18 7.69 -27.08
CA ARG A 309 1.86 6.63 -26.12
C ARG A 309 1.37 7.20 -24.80
N LEU A 310 0.24 6.72 -24.31
CA LEU A 310 -0.19 6.91 -22.93
C LEU A 310 0.22 5.68 -22.10
N ILE A 311 0.90 5.91 -20.98
CA ILE A 311 1.35 4.89 -20.04
C ILE A 311 0.54 5.08 -18.75
N ILE A 312 -0.25 4.08 -18.39
CA ILE A 312 -1.04 4.08 -17.16
C ILE A 312 -0.47 2.99 -16.26
N ALA A 313 -0.06 3.35 -15.05
CA ALA A 313 0.48 2.42 -14.08
C ALA A 313 -0.22 2.60 -12.73
N GLU A 314 -1.01 1.60 -12.36
CA GLU A 314 -1.92 1.61 -11.22
C GLU A 314 -1.82 0.27 -10.46
N PRO A 315 -2.26 0.17 -9.19
CA PRO A 315 -2.25 -1.06 -8.39
C PRO A 315 -3.07 -2.24 -8.98
#